data_AF-A0A9W9W5R9-F1
#
_entry.id   AF-A0A9W9W5R9-F1
#
_cell.length_a   1.000
_cell.length_b   1.000
_cell.length_c   1.000
_cell.angle_alpha   90.00
_cell.angle_beta   90.00
_cell.angle_gamma   90.00
#
_symmetry.space_group_name_H-M   'P 1'
#
loop_
_entity.id
_entity.type
_entity.pdbx_description
1 polymer ?
#
loop_
_entity_poly.entity_id
_entity_poly.type
_entity_poly.pdbx_seq_one_letter_code
_entity_poly.pdbx_strand_id
1 'polypeptide(L)'
;MVFSPSSSIYSRSTGSLELQLVPITQPAKPRGFNIPDRPEIREIDHVIGDSLGFSTALEASPIRLQSAKKQGRLSQRELKDFSEKELMSLQWENEFFEVCTETWRKLATSIRNISQDMESECHARLLDMYLSPQSAQFDNSFLGEKIESIDTALKNSHLREKEAAREWKAHWGPSREITSWI
;
A
#
# COMPACT_ATOMS: atom_id res chain seq x y z
N MET A 1 -14.13 1.11 30.18
CA MET A 1 -13.39 0.01 29.53
C MET A 1 -12.56 0.63 28.42
N VAL A 2 -11.25 0.58 28.59
CA VAL A 2 -10.27 1.30 27.78
C VAL A 2 -9.88 0.38 26.62
N PHE A 3 -10.20 0.77 25.39
CA PHE A 3 -9.71 0.08 24.20
C PHE A 3 -8.25 0.48 23.98
N SER A 4 -7.35 -0.49 24.19
CA SER A 4 -5.94 -0.38 23.82
C SER A 4 -5.80 -0.27 22.30
N PRO A 5 -5.09 0.73 21.78
CA PRO A 5 -4.63 0.74 20.40
C PRO A 5 -3.31 -0.05 20.29
N SER A 6 -3.08 -0.58 19.09
CA SER A 6 -1.78 -1.03 18.54
C SER A 6 -1.54 -2.54 18.46
N SER A 7 -1.72 -3.07 17.24
CA SER A 7 -0.74 -3.98 16.65
C SER A 7 -0.23 -3.38 15.34
N SER A 8 0.53 -2.29 15.45
CA SER A 8 1.36 -1.82 14.34
C SER A 8 2.59 -2.70 14.24
N ILE A 9 2.78 -3.31 13.07
CA ILE A 9 3.90 -4.20 12.74
C ILE A 9 5.25 -3.44 12.62
N TYR A 10 5.24 -2.12 12.83
CA TYR A 10 6.42 -1.25 12.79
C TYR A 10 6.94 -0.82 14.17
N SER A 11 6.41 -1.35 15.28
CA SER A 11 6.93 -1.02 16.62
C SER A 11 8.13 -1.91 16.97
N ARG A 12 9.34 -1.48 16.60
CA ARG A 12 10.58 -2.03 17.16
C ARG A 12 10.77 -1.45 18.57
N SER A 13 10.17 -2.12 19.56
CA SER A 13 10.54 -1.96 20.96
C SER A 13 11.98 -2.43 21.16
N THR A 14 12.88 -1.54 21.55
CA THR A 14 14.21 -1.92 22.07
C THR A 14 14.04 -2.36 23.52
N GLY A 15 13.39 -3.50 23.73
CA GLY A 15 13.37 -4.21 25.00
C GLY A 15 14.76 -4.74 25.30
N SER A 16 15.49 -4.01 26.14
CA SER A 16 16.80 -4.37 26.65
C SER A 16 16.74 -5.71 27.37
N LEU A 17 17.33 -6.75 26.78
CA LEU A 17 17.64 -7.99 27.50
C LEU A 17 18.76 -7.68 28.50
N GLU A 18 18.42 -7.58 29.78
CA GLU A 18 19.40 -7.60 30.87
C GLU A 18 20.11 -8.95 30.88
N LEU A 19 21.23 -9.02 30.16
CA LEU A 19 22.23 -10.06 30.38
C LEU A 19 22.95 -9.73 31.68
N GLN A 20 22.73 -10.56 32.69
CA GLN A 20 23.39 -10.50 33.99
C GLN A 20 24.92 -10.38 33.80
N LEU A 21 25.48 -9.25 34.23
CA LEU A 21 26.92 -9.04 34.26
C LEU A 21 27.56 -9.99 35.27
N VAL A 22 28.34 -10.94 34.77
CA VAL A 22 29.39 -11.59 35.56
C VAL A 22 30.47 -10.52 35.86
N PRO A 23 31.01 -10.40 37.09
CA PRO A 23 31.99 -9.37 37.41
C PRO A 23 33.29 -9.66 36.64
N ILE A 24 33.54 -8.87 35.60
CA ILE A 24 34.83 -8.88 34.91
C ILE A 24 35.80 -8.13 35.81
N THR A 25 36.72 -8.88 36.42
CA THR A 25 37.95 -8.35 37.00
C THR A 25 38.61 -7.43 35.98
N GLN A 26 38.82 -6.16 36.36
CA GLN A 26 39.25 -5.07 35.48
C GLN A 26 40.36 -5.51 34.51
N PRO A 27 40.17 -5.45 33.17
CA PRO A 27 41.29 -5.51 32.27
C PRO A 27 42.06 -4.18 32.36
N ALA A 28 43.37 -4.32 32.44
CA ALA A 28 44.33 -3.23 32.51
C ALA A 28 44.08 -2.13 31.44
N LYS A 29 44.41 -0.89 31.82
CA LYS A 29 44.58 0.33 31.00
C LYS A 29 44.49 0.10 29.48
N PRO A 30 43.57 0.78 28.76
CA PRO A 30 43.50 0.64 27.31
C PRO A 30 44.81 1.19 26.72
N ARG A 31 45.66 0.30 26.19
CA ARG A 31 46.72 0.71 25.27
C ARG A 31 46.01 1.37 24.08
N GLY A 32 46.52 2.53 23.66
CA GLY A 32 45.84 3.44 22.73
C GLY A 32 45.09 2.73 21.61
N PHE A 33 43.80 3.02 21.51
CA PHE A 33 43.01 2.68 20.35
C PHE A 33 43.50 3.55 19.19
N ASN A 34 44.48 3.04 18.43
CA ASN A 34 44.68 3.46 17.05
C ASN A 34 43.45 2.99 16.28
N ILE A 35 42.42 3.84 16.19
CA ILE A 35 41.36 3.64 15.22
C ILE A 35 42.03 3.89 13.87
N PRO A 36 42.19 2.87 12.99
CA PRO A 36 42.79 3.11 11.70
C PRO A 36 41.93 4.10 10.92
N ASP A 37 42.57 5.07 10.24
CA ASP A 37 41.90 6.07 9.39
C ASP A 37 41.11 5.45 8.23
N ARG A 38 41.23 4.13 8.02
CA ARG A 38 40.46 3.37 7.03
C ARG A 38 39.95 2.05 7.62
N PRO A 39 38.74 1.63 7.22
CA PRO A 39 38.23 0.32 7.58
C PRO A 39 39.19 -0.77 7.05
N GLU A 40 39.47 -1.76 7.89
CA GLU A 40 40.19 -2.96 7.51
C GLU A 40 39.30 -3.79 6.57
N ILE A 41 39.58 -3.75 5.27
CA ILE A 41 38.88 -4.56 4.26
C ILE A 41 39.55 -5.94 4.26
N ARG A 42 38.79 -6.97 4.64
CA ARG A 42 39.28 -8.35 4.67
C ARG A 42 39.15 -9.01 3.29
N GLU A 43 39.91 -10.07 3.03
CA GLU A 43 39.76 -10.87 1.80
C GLU A 43 38.31 -11.33 1.57
N ILE A 44 37.57 -11.61 2.64
CA ILE A 44 36.15 -11.96 2.55
C ILE A 44 35.30 -10.79 2.02
N ASP A 45 35.65 -9.54 2.33
CA ASP A 45 34.94 -8.37 1.82
C ASP A 45 35.18 -8.17 0.32
N HIS A 46 36.37 -8.56 -0.17
CA HIS A 46 36.66 -8.61 -1.59
C HIS A 46 35.85 -9.72 -2.28
N VAL A 47 35.80 -10.92 -1.71
CA VAL A 47 34.98 -12.02 -2.22
C VAL A 47 33.48 -11.67 -2.21
N ILE A 48 33.01 -11.00 -1.16
CA ILE A 48 31.63 -10.49 -1.07
C ILE A 48 31.40 -9.39 -2.10
N GLY A 49 32.35 -8.49 -2.30
CA GLY A 49 32.29 -7.44 -3.31
C GLY A 49 32.23 -7.99 -4.75
N ASP A 50 32.98 -9.06 -5.00
CA ASP A 50 33.02 -9.80 -6.26
C ASP A 50 31.74 -10.62 -6.47
N SER A 51 31.14 -11.14 -5.38
CA SER A 51 29.83 -11.78 -5.37
C SER A 51 28.67 -10.80 -5.25
N LEU A 52 28.86 -9.51 -5.59
CA LEU A 52 27.80 -8.49 -5.66
C LEU A 52 27.09 -8.21 -4.31
N GLY A 53 27.77 -8.44 -3.19
CA GLY A 53 27.19 -8.33 -1.86
C GLY A 53 26.39 -9.58 -1.44
N PHE A 54 26.33 -10.61 -2.29
CA PHE A 54 25.69 -11.86 -1.93
C PHE A 54 26.63 -12.68 -1.02
N SER A 55 26.26 -12.76 0.25
CA SER A 55 26.96 -13.57 1.25
C SER A 55 26.63 -15.07 1.17
N THR A 56 25.61 -15.44 0.38
CA THR A 56 25.16 -16.82 0.21
C THR A 56 25.47 -17.32 -1.21
N ALA A 57 25.91 -18.57 -1.33
CA ALA A 57 26.13 -19.20 -2.63
C ALA A 57 24.84 -19.22 -3.47
N LEU A 58 24.97 -19.15 -4.80
CA LEU A 58 23.84 -19.23 -5.73
C LEU A 58 23.03 -20.51 -5.52
N GLU A 59 23.71 -21.64 -5.38
CA GLU A 59 23.13 -22.97 -5.10
C GLU A 59 22.33 -23.01 -3.78
N ALA A 60 22.78 -22.24 -2.78
CA ALA A 60 22.12 -22.15 -1.48
C ALA A 60 20.98 -21.12 -1.44
N SER A 61 20.78 -20.38 -2.54
CA SER A 61 19.73 -19.37 -2.63
C SER A 61 18.39 -19.98 -3.05
N PRO A 62 17.26 -19.45 -2.53
CA PRO A 62 15.94 -19.83 -3.01
C PRO A 62 15.82 -19.65 -4.53
N ILE A 63 15.18 -20.59 -5.23
CA ILE A 63 15.07 -20.64 -6.71
C ILE A 63 14.64 -19.29 -7.31
N ARG A 64 13.72 -18.57 -6.65
CA ARG A 64 13.24 -17.23 -7.08
C ARG A 64 14.33 -16.15 -7.06
N LEU A 65 15.34 -16.27 -6.20
CA LEU A 65 16.46 -15.34 -6.09
C LEU A 65 17.66 -15.77 -6.92
N GLN A 66 17.71 -17.01 -7.38
CA GLN A 66 18.80 -17.51 -8.21
C GLN A 66 18.85 -16.79 -9.57
N SER A 67 17.71 -16.44 -10.16
CA SER A 67 17.64 -15.67 -11.41
C SER A 67 18.24 -14.27 -11.25
N ALA A 68 17.91 -13.58 -10.16
CA ALA A 68 18.46 -12.26 -9.84
C ALA A 68 19.96 -12.33 -9.51
N LYS A 69 20.42 -13.39 -8.82
CA LYS A 69 21.85 -13.61 -8.56
C LYS A 69 22.65 -14.01 -9.81
N LYS A 70 22.00 -14.63 -10.81
CA LYS A 70 22.60 -14.97 -12.11
C LYS A 70 22.72 -13.75 -13.03
N GLN A 71 21.90 -12.72 -12.82
CA GLN A 71 22.08 -11.45 -13.53
C GLN A 71 23.38 -10.79 -13.04
N GLY A 72 24.33 -10.67 -13.96
CA GLY A 72 25.59 -9.98 -13.70
C GLY A 72 25.36 -8.51 -13.32
N ARG A 73 26.40 -7.88 -12.80
CA ARG A 73 26.39 -6.45 -12.47
C ARG A 73 26.04 -5.66 -13.73
N LEU A 74 24.87 -5.03 -13.74
CA LEU A 74 24.56 -4.02 -14.75
C LEU A 74 25.63 -2.93 -14.67
N SER A 75 26.10 -2.44 -15.82
CA SER A 75 26.91 -1.24 -15.85
C SER A 75 26.14 -0.09 -15.20
N GLN A 76 26.85 0.90 -14.67
CA GLN A 76 26.21 2.06 -14.04
C GLN A 76 25.23 2.77 -14.98
N ARG A 77 25.48 2.72 -16.29
CA ARG A 77 24.55 3.23 -17.32
C ARG A 77 23.31 2.36 -17.44
N GLU A 78 23.47 1.05 -17.56
CA GLU A 78 22.33 0.13 -17.64
C GLU A 78 21.46 0.15 -16.38
N LEU A 79 22.08 0.30 -15.20
CA LEU A 79 21.35 0.43 -13.94
C LEU A 79 20.51 1.71 -13.91
N LYS A 80 21.08 2.83 -14.41
CA LYS A 80 20.37 4.10 -14.52
C LYS A 80 19.19 3.96 -15.49
N ASP A 81 19.42 3.40 -16.68
CA ASP A 81 18.37 3.21 -17.68
C ASP A 81 17.25 2.28 -17.19
N PHE A 82 17.62 1.23 -16.45
CA PHE A 82 16.65 0.32 -15.82
C PHE A 82 15.83 1.04 -14.75
N SER A 83 16.49 1.77 -13.86
CA SER A 83 15.83 2.52 -12.79
C SER A 83 14.91 3.61 -13.34
N GLU A 84 15.30 4.29 -14.43
CA GLU A 84 14.44 5.29 -15.08
C GLU A 84 13.19 4.66 -15.70
N LYS A 85 13.33 3.50 -16.36
CA LYS A 85 12.17 2.75 -16.89
C LYS A 85 11.26 2.25 -15.78
N GLU A 86 11.82 1.75 -14.68
CA GLU A 86 11.06 1.30 -13.53
C GLU A 86 10.34 2.46 -12.84
N LEU A 87 11.00 3.61 -12.68
CA LEU A 87 10.39 4.81 -12.13
C LEU A 87 9.20 5.26 -12.97
N MET A 88 9.37 5.33 -14.30
CA MET A 88 8.28 5.67 -15.22
C MET A 88 7.13 4.67 -15.13
N SER A 89 7.44 3.37 -14.97
CA SER A 89 6.42 2.33 -14.75
C SER A 89 5.60 2.58 -13.49
N LEU A 90 6.28 2.86 -12.38
CA LEU A 90 5.64 3.09 -11.09
C LEU A 90 4.84 4.39 -11.08
N GLN A 91 5.28 5.42 -11.80
CA GLN A 91 4.52 6.66 -11.96
C GLN A 91 3.18 6.40 -12.65
N TRP A 92 3.18 5.69 -13.77
CA TRP A 92 1.95 5.29 -14.45
C TRP A 92 1.05 4.42 -13.58
N GLU A 93 1.62 3.49 -12.81
CA GLU A 93 0.89 2.66 -11.86
C GLU A 93 0.19 3.50 -10.78
N ASN A 94 0.91 4.46 -10.20
CA ASN A 94 0.35 5.37 -9.23
C ASN A 94 -0.77 6.23 -9.82
N GLU A 95 -0.59 6.77 -11.04
CA GLU A 95 -1.63 7.56 -11.72
C GLU A 95 -2.92 6.74 -11.93
N PHE A 96 -2.78 5.48 -12.35
CA PHE A 96 -3.94 4.58 -12.48
C PHE A 96 -4.66 4.34 -11.15
N PHE A 97 -3.91 3.99 -10.09
CA PHE A 97 -4.52 3.78 -8.78
C PHE A 97 -5.12 5.05 -8.20
N GLU A 98 -4.54 6.22 -8.49
CA GLU A 98 -5.12 7.51 -8.13
C GLU A 98 -6.49 7.69 -8.78
N VAL A 99 -6.64 7.40 -10.08
CA VAL A 99 -7.94 7.47 -10.78
C VAL A 99 -8.96 6.49 -10.19
N CYS A 100 -8.56 5.26 -9.90
CA CYS A 100 -9.43 4.25 -9.28
C CYS A 100 -9.90 4.68 -7.89
N THR A 101 -8.98 5.15 -7.04
CA THR A 101 -9.30 5.59 -5.67
C THR A 101 -10.16 6.85 -5.66
N GLU A 102 -9.91 7.80 -6.56
CA GLU A 102 -10.74 8.98 -6.80
C GLU A 102 -12.17 8.60 -7.20
N THR A 103 -12.30 7.64 -8.12
CA THR A 103 -13.59 7.14 -8.60
C THR A 103 -14.38 6.47 -7.48
N TRP A 104 -13.74 5.57 -6.73
CA TRP A 104 -14.36 4.92 -5.58
C TRP A 104 -14.76 5.92 -4.49
N ARG A 105 -13.89 6.87 -4.14
CA ARG A 105 -14.18 7.91 -3.15
C ARG A 105 -15.39 8.76 -3.56
N LYS A 106 -15.50 9.12 -4.84
CA LYS A 106 -16.66 9.85 -5.37
C LYS A 106 -17.94 9.04 -5.24
N LEU A 107 -17.91 7.75 -5.59
CA LEU A 107 -19.04 6.85 -5.43
C LEU A 107 -19.46 6.72 -3.95
N ALA A 108 -18.50 6.45 -3.06
CA ALA A 108 -18.76 6.31 -1.63
C ALA A 108 -19.36 7.58 -1.02
N THR A 109 -18.87 8.75 -1.44
CA THR A 109 -19.42 10.05 -1.01
C THR A 109 -20.85 10.23 -1.53
N SER A 110 -21.11 9.91 -2.81
CA SER A 110 -22.45 9.98 -3.38
C SER A 110 -23.45 9.08 -2.65
N ILE A 111 -23.08 7.83 -2.39
CA ILE A 111 -23.95 6.87 -1.69
C ILE A 111 -24.21 7.35 -0.26
N ARG A 112 -23.19 7.85 0.43
CA ARG A 112 -23.35 8.41 1.78
C ARG A 112 -24.33 9.58 1.78
N ASN A 113 -24.19 10.53 0.86
CA ASN A 113 -25.09 11.68 0.77
C ASN A 113 -26.54 11.23 0.50
N ILE A 114 -26.73 10.32 -0.47
CA ILE A 114 -28.06 9.76 -0.77
C ILE A 114 -28.67 9.08 0.46
N SER A 115 -27.87 8.32 1.22
CA SER A 115 -28.33 7.63 2.41
C SER A 115 -28.74 8.61 3.51
N GLN A 116 -27.94 9.66 3.75
CA GLN A 116 -28.26 10.71 4.72
C GLN A 116 -29.52 11.49 4.35
N ASP A 117 -29.69 11.83 3.06
CA ASP A 117 -30.91 12.47 2.57
C ASP A 117 -32.13 11.58 2.81
N MET A 118 -31.99 10.28 2.51
CA MET A 118 -33.08 9.31 2.65
C MET A 118 -33.46 9.09 4.12
N GLU A 119 -32.48 9.07 5.03
CA GLU A 119 -32.71 9.04 6.47
C GLU A 119 -33.44 10.30 6.95
N SER A 120 -33.03 11.48 6.48
CA SER A 120 -33.68 12.76 6.84
C SER A 120 -35.13 12.82 6.35
N GLU A 121 -35.40 12.44 5.11
CA GLU A 121 -36.77 12.39 4.56
C GLU A 121 -37.64 11.36 5.27
N CYS A 122 -37.11 10.15 5.53
CA CYS A 122 -37.83 9.14 6.30
C CYS A 122 -38.19 9.65 7.70
N HIS A 123 -37.24 10.32 8.37
CA HIS A 123 -37.45 10.87 9.70
C HIS A 123 -38.54 11.95 9.70
N ALA A 124 -38.47 12.90 8.76
CA ALA A 124 -39.48 13.96 8.62
C ALA A 124 -40.88 13.38 8.38
N ARG A 125 -40.99 12.39 7.48
CA ARG A 125 -42.28 11.73 7.18
C ARG A 125 -42.83 10.91 8.34
N LEU A 126 -41.96 10.24 9.10
CA LEU A 126 -42.37 9.54 10.33
C LEU A 126 -42.93 10.54 11.34
N LEU A 127 -42.27 11.68 11.55
CA LEU A 127 -42.76 12.73 12.43
C LEU A 127 -44.12 13.27 11.98
N ASP A 128 -44.31 13.53 10.69
CA ASP A 128 -45.60 13.98 10.14
C ASP A 128 -46.71 12.94 10.36
N MET A 129 -46.42 11.66 10.20
CA MET A 129 -47.37 10.57 10.49
C MET A 129 -47.77 10.51 11.97
N TYR A 130 -46.81 10.71 12.89
CA TYR A 130 -47.09 10.71 14.33
C TYR A 130 -47.87 11.96 14.77
N LEU A 131 -47.58 13.12 14.19
CA LEU A 131 -48.15 14.40 14.62
C LEU A 131 -49.47 14.74 13.94
N SER A 132 -49.67 14.32 12.68
CA SER A 132 -50.88 14.60 11.88
C SER A 132 -51.33 13.37 11.07
N PRO A 133 -51.82 12.31 11.73
CA PRO A 133 -52.14 11.04 11.08
C PRO A 133 -53.29 11.11 10.07
N GLN A 134 -54.17 12.12 10.15
CA GLN A 134 -55.30 12.28 9.23
C GLN A 134 -54.92 12.88 7.87
N SER A 135 -53.75 13.51 7.76
CA SER A 135 -53.23 14.12 6.53
C SER A 135 -52.07 13.35 5.91
N ALA A 136 -51.56 12.32 6.58
CA ALA A 136 -50.38 11.60 6.15
C ALA A 136 -50.72 10.62 5.01
N GLN A 137 -50.37 10.98 3.78
CA GLN A 137 -50.25 10.01 2.68
C GLN A 137 -48.81 9.51 2.61
N PHE A 138 -48.63 8.19 2.68
CA PHE A 138 -47.32 7.58 2.58
C PHE A 138 -46.94 7.39 1.11
N ASP A 139 -46.33 8.41 0.51
CA ASP A 139 -45.81 8.33 -0.85
C ASP A 139 -44.36 7.81 -0.86
N ASN A 140 -44.13 6.68 -1.52
CA ASN A 140 -42.81 6.05 -1.67
C ASN A 140 -42.08 6.48 -2.95
N SER A 141 -42.61 7.43 -3.72
CA SER A 141 -41.98 7.97 -4.93
C SER A 141 -40.52 8.39 -4.70
N PHE A 142 -40.24 9.03 -3.56
CA PHE A 142 -38.89 9.49 -3.19
C PHE A 142 -37.88 8.33 -3.11
N LEU A 143 -38.27 7.13 -2.65
CA LEU A 143 -37.38 5.97 -2.61
C LEU A 143 -36.97 5.56 -4.03
N GLY A 144 -37.89 5.64 -4.99
CA GLY A 144 -37.62 5.42 -6.40
C GLY A 144 -36.54 6.38 -6.92
N GLU A 145 -36.69 7.67 -6.65
CA GLU A 145 -35.72 8.71 -7.04
C GLU A 145 -34.33 8.48 -6.42
N LYS A 146 -34.28 8.05 -5.15
CA LYS A 146 -33.01 7.73 -4.47
C LYS A 146 -32.37 6.47 -5.05
N ILE A 147 -33.14 5.43 -5.37
CA ILE A 147 -32.64 4.21 -6.03
C ILE A 147 -32.07 4.54 -7.42
N GLU A 148 -32.78 5.34 -8.21
CA GLU A 148 -32.30 5.80 -9.53
C GLU A 148 -31.00 6.63 -9.40
N SER A 149 -30.90 7.45 -8.37
CA SER A 149 -29.68 8.21 -8.07
C SER A 149 -28.49 7.30 -7.74
N ILE A 150 -28.71 6.24 -6.96
CA ILE A 150 -27.66 5.23 -6.65
C ILE A 150 -27.25 4.48 -7.92
N ASP A 151 -28.21 4.02 -8.72
CA ASP A 151 -27.94 3.31 -9.97
C ASP A 151 -27.15 4.18 -10.96
N THR A 152 -27.51 5.46 -11.07
CA THR A 152 -26.78 6.43 -11.89
C THR A 152 -25.35 6.64 -11.38
N ALA A 153 -25.16 6.78 -10.07
CA ALA A 153 -23.83 6.92 -9.48
C ALA A 153 -22.95 5.68 -9.73
N LEU A 154 -23.53 4.48 -9.61
CA LEU A 154 -22.85 3.21 -9.89
C LEU A 154 -22.45 3.09 -11.37
N LYS A 155 -23.38 3.37 -12.29
CA LYS A 155 -23.10 3.36 -13.74
C LYS A 155 -21.96 4.32 -14.10
N ASN A 156 -21.98 5.53 -13.56
CA ASN A 156 -20.94 6.52 -13.78
C ASN A 156 -19.58 6.08 -13.22
N SER A 157 -19.55 5.49 -12.02
CA SER A 157 -18.34 4.93 -11.41
C SER A 157 -17.76 3.82 -12.28
N HIS A 158 -18.60 2.89 -12.71
CA HIS A 158 -18.19 1.75 -13.51
C HIS A 158 -17.69 2.15 -14.91
N LEU A 159 -18.30 3.18 -15.52
CA LEU A 159 -17.84 3.73 -16.78
C LEU A 159 -16.42 4.30 -16.64
N ARG A 160 -16.16 5.08 -15.58
CA ARG A 160 -14.83 5.64 -15.32
C ARG A 160 -13.78 4.58 -15.04
N GLU A 161 -14.13 3.56 -14.28
CA GLU A 161 -13.23 2.43 -14.02
C GLU A 161 -12.88 1.67 -15.30
N LYS A 162 -13.86 1.44 -16.17
CA LYS A 162 -13.65 0.83 -17.49
C LYS A 162 -12.74 1.67 -18.37
N GLU A 163 -12.90 2.99 -18.35
CA GLU A 163 -12.06 3.92 -19.11
C GLU A 163 -10.62 3.90 -18.61
N ALA A 164 -10.42 4.00 -17.29
CA ALA A 164 -9.10 3.90 -16.66
C ALA A 164 -8.43 2.55 -16.95
N ALA A 165 -9.18 1.45 -16.89
CA ALA A 165 -8.67 0.11 -17.21
C ALA A 165 -8.29 -0.02 -18.69
N ARG A 166 -9.03 0.64 -19.60
CA ARG A 166 -8.70 0.67 -21.03
C ARG A 166 -7.42 1.46 -21.28
N GLU A 167 -7.25 2.61 -20.66
CA GLU A 167 -6.04 3.43 -20.74
C GLU A 167 -4.83 2.68 -20.19
N TRP A 168 -4.99 2.02 -19.04
CA TRP A 168 -3.98 1.14 -18.46
C TRP A 168 -3.54 0.03 -19.42
N LYS A 169 -4.51 -0.68 -20.01
CA LYS A 169 -4.24 -1.75 -20.99
C LYS A 169 -3.58 -1.23 -22.27
N ALA A 170 -3.93 -0.02 -22.71
CA ALA A 170 -3.29 0.60 -23.87
C ALA A 170 -1.81 0.93 -23.60
N HIS A 171 -1.48 1.33 -22.38
CA HIS A 171 -0.11 1.66 -21.97
C HIS A 171 0.76 0.39 -21.76
N TRP A 172 0.23 -0.63 -21.09
CA TRP A 172 1.01 -1.81 -20.66
C TRP A 172 0.87 -3.04 -21.57
N GLY A 173 -0.10 -3.04 -22.49
CA GLY A 173 -0.46 -4.22 -23.28
C GLY A 173 -1.20 -5.29 -22.46
N PRO A 174 -1.73 -6.34 -23.11
CA PRO A 174 -2.57 -7.36 -22.47
C PRO A 174 -1.81 -8.31 -21.50
N SER A 175 -0.47 -8.24 -21.37
CA SER A 175 0.27 -9.19 -20.54
C SER A 175 0.35 -8.82 -19.06
N ARG A 176 0.01 -7.58 -18.68
CA ARG A 176 -0.22 -7.18 -17.29
C ARG A 176 -1.72 -7.25 -16.96
N GLU A 177 -2.31 -8.44 -17.12
CA GLU A 177 -3.58 -8.72 -16.46
C GLU A 177 -3.32 -8.75 -14.95
N ILE A 178 -3.80 -7.73 -14.24
CA ILE A 178 -3.94 -7.76 -12.79
C ILE A 178 -4.99 -8.84 -12.52
N THR A 179 -4.52 -10.07 -12.38
CA THR A 179 -5.33 -11.24 -12.08
C THR A 179 -5.72 -11.16 -10.61
N SER A 180 -7.02 -11.05 -10.38
CA SER A 180 -7.70 -10.80 -9.10
C SER A 180 -7.79 -9.32 -8.68
N TRP A 181 -8.91 -8.73 -9.08
CA TRP A 181 -9.61 -7.77 -8.22
C TRP A 181 -10.61 -8.58 -7.39
N ILE A 182 -10.76 -8.21 -6.12
CA ILE A 182 -11.63 -8.80 -5.08
C ILE A 182 -13.03 -9.13 -5.62
#